data_AF-A0A841VMR2-F1
#
_entry.id   AF-A0A841VMR2-F1
#
_cell.length_a   1.000
_cell.length_b   1.000
_cell.length_c   1.000
_cell.angle_alpha   90.00
_cell.angle_beta   90.00
_cell.angle_gamma   90.00
#
_symmetry.space_group_name_H-M   'P 1'
#
loop_
_entity.id
_entity.type
_entity.pdbx_description
1 polymer ?
#
loop_
_entity_poly.entity_id
_entity_poly.type
_entity_poly.pdbx_seq_one_letter_code
_entity_poly.pdbx_strand_id
1 'polypeptide(L)' 'MSSVEQIMKEALALPSASRALLAEKLVESLEFDVDETLQMLWIDEAKKRRDEVRSGTLDE' A
#
# COMPACT_ATOMS: atom_id res chain seq x y z
N MET A 1 -22.36 -3.61 -18.17
CA MET A 1 -21.11 -3.79 -17.39
C MET A 1 -20.56 -5.16 -17.75
N SER A 2 -19.29 -5.26 -18.12
CA SER A 2 -18.63 -6.57 -18.35
C SER A 2 -18.45 -7.29 -17.00
N SER A 3 -18.52 -8.63 -16.98
CA SER A 3 -18.23 -9.38 -15.76
C SER A 3 -16.74 -9.30 -15.42
N VAL A 4 -16.41 -9.50 -14.14
CA VAL A 4 -15.00 -9.55 -13.69
C VAL A 4 -14.23 -10.64 -14.43
N GLU A 5 -14.85 -11.79 -14.72
CA GLU A 5 -14.18 -12.87 -15.46
C GLU A 5 -13.86 -12.45 -16.90
N GLN A 6 -14.77 -11.71 -17.55
CA GLN A 6 -14.53 -11.22 -18.91
C GLN A 6 -13.38 -10.21 -18.94
N ILE A 7 -13.35 -9.26 -17.99
CA ILE A 7 -12.27 -8.28 -17.87
C ILE A 7 -10.94 -8.97 -17.58
N MET A 8 -10.93 -9.97 -16.69
CA MET A 8 -9.73 -10.75 -16.38
C MET A 8 -9.19 -11.49 -17.61
N LYS A 9 -10.08 -12.09 -18.40
CA LYS A 9 -9.70 -12.77 -19.66
C LYS A 9 -9.03 -11.81 -20.64
N GLU A 10 -9.60 -10.63 -20.82
CA GLU A 10 -9.06 -9.58 -21.70
C GLU A 10 -7.72 -9.04 -21.17
N ALA A 11 -7.61 -8.79 -19.87
CA ALA A 11 -6.38 -8.35 -19.24
C ALA A 11 -5.25 -9.39 -19.36
N LEU A 12 -5.55 -10.68 -19.20
CA LEU A 12 -4.55 -11.75 -19.32
C LEU A 12 -4.09 -11.99 -20.77
N ALA A 13 -4.86 -11.57 -21.77
CA ALA A 13 -4.48 -11.65 -23.18
C ALA A 13 -3.48 -10.55 -23.61
N LEU A 14 -3.26 -9.53 -22.77
CA LEU A 14 -2.32 -8.45 -23.05
C LEU A 14 -0.85 -8.92 -22.98
N PRO A 15 0.06 -8.27 -23.73
CA PRO A 15 1.50 -8.46 -23.57
C PRO A 15 1.96 -8.20 -22.13
N SER A 16 3.05 -8.85 -21.71
CA SER A 16 3.51 -8.78 -20.31
C SER A 16 3.71 -7.36 -19.79
N ALA A 17 4.29 -6.45 -20.60
CA ALA A 17 4.51 -5.06 -20.22
C ALA A 17 3.19 -4.29 -20.02
N SER A 18 2.21 -4.50 -20.90
CA SER A 18 0.89 -3.87 -20.80
C SER A 18 0.10 -4.37 -19.58
N ARG A 19 0.24 -5.66 -19.23
CA ARG A 19 -0.34 -6.19 -17.98
C ARG A 19 0.28 -5.57 -16.74
N ALA A 20 1.60 -5.36 -16.73
CA ALA A 20 2.28 -4.72 -15.61
C ALA A 20 1.77 -3.28 -15.41
N LEU A 21 1.67 -2.50 -16.49
CA LEU A 21 1.12 -1.15 -16.45
C LEU A 21 -0.34 -1.13 -15.98
N LEU A 22 -1.19 -2.06 -16.46
CA LEU A 22 -2.58 -2.16 -16.02
C LEU A 22 -2.66 -2.50 -14.53
N ALA A 23 -1.83 -3.42 -14.03
CA ALA A 23 -1.78 -3.78 -12.62
C ALA A 23 -1.39 -2.57 -11.75
N GLU A 24 -0.39 -1.78 -12.17
CA GLU A 24 0.00 -0.54 -11.50
C GLU A 24 -1.17 0.45 -11.41
N LYS A 25 -1.85 0.71 -12.53
CA LYS A 25 -3.02 1.62 -12.53
C LYS A 25 -4.20 1.14 -11.73
N LEU A 26 -4.45 -0.17 -11.70
CA LEU A 26 -5.49 -0.73 -10.84
C LEU A 26 -5.14 -0.54 -9.37
N VAL A 27 -3.89 -0.76 -8.98
CA VAL A 27 -3.43 -0.52 -7.61
C VAL A 27 -3.50 0.96 -7.24
N GLU A 28 -3.07 1.87 -8.13
CA GLU A 28 -3.21 3.33 -7.92
C GLU A 28 -4.69 3.76 -7.76
N SER A 29 -5.61 3.09 -8.45
CA SER A 29 -7.05 3.40 -8.39
C SER A 29 -7.72 2.90 -7.11
N LEU A 30 -7.07 1.98 -6.40
CA LEU A 30 -7.50 1.63 -5.06
C LEU A 30 -7.11 2.82 -4.18
N GLU A 31 -8.07 3.68 -3.88
CA GLU A 31 -8.00 4.54 -2.71
C GLU A 31 -7.92 3.58 -1.52
N PHE A 32 -6.69 3.24 -1.13
CA PHE A 32 -6.46 2.76 0.21
C PHE A 32 -6.82 3.96 1.08
N ASP A 33 -7.98 3.89 1.76
CA ASP A 33 -8.19 4.60 3.00
C ASP A 33 -7.07 4.12 3.92
N VAL A 34 -5.91 4.75 3.78
CA VAL A 34 -4.87 4.62 4.77
C VAL A 34 -5.49 5.28 5.97
N ASP A 35 -5.95 4.45 6.92
CA ASP A 35 -6.54 4.95 8.15
C ASP A 35 -5.56 5.98 8.72
N GLU A 36 -5.94 7.25 8.61
CA GLU A 36 -5.08 8.37 8.99
C GLU A 36 -4.72 8.25 10.48
N THR A 37 -5.60 7.63 11.27
CA THR A 37 -5.36 7.27 12.66
C THR A 37 -4.23 6.26 12.78
N LEU A 38 -4.23 5.20 11.95
CA LEU A 38 -3.19 4.18 11.95
C LEU A 38 -1.83 4.76 11.50
N GLN A 39 -1.83 5.64 10.49
CA GLN A 39 -0.64 6.40 10.08
C GLN A 39 -0.08 7.25 11.22
N MET A 40 -0.93 8.03 11.89
CA MET A 40 -0.51 8.87 13.02
C MET A 40 0.05 8.04 14.17
N LEU A 41 -0.58 6.91 14.51
CA LEU A 41 -0.09 5.99 15.55
C LEU A 41 1.31 5.45 15.22
N TRP A 42 1.56 5.08 13.97
CA TRP A 42 2.87 4.61 13.54
C TRP A 42 3.93 5.72 13.55
N ILE A 43 3.56 6.93 13.15
CA ILE A 43 4.45 8.10 13.21
C ILE A 43 4.83 8.42 14.66
N ASP A 44 3.88 8.34 15.59
CA ASP A 44 4.13 8.64 17.00
C ASP A 44 4.97 7.55 17.67
N GLU A 45 4.74 6.28 17.38
CA GLU A 45 5.59 5.17 17.84
C GLU A 45 7.02 5.30 17.28
N ALA A 46 7.18 5.68 16.02
CA ALA A 46 8.49 5.89 15.42
C ALA A 46 9.26 7.04 16.09
N LYS A 47 8.58 8.15 16.44
CA LYS A 47 9.18 9.26 17.19
C LYS A 47 9.56 8.81 18.60
N LYS A 48 8.68 8.10 19.30
CA LYS A 48 8.92 7.58 20.65
C LYS A 48 10.19 6.72 20.67
N ARG A 49 10.30 5.73 19.79
CA ARG A 49 11.49 4.85 19.71
C ARG A 49 12.77 5.61 19.37
N ARG A 50 12.70 6.58 18.45
CA ARG A 50 13.85 7.44 18.14
C ARG A 50 14.30 8.21 19.38
N ASP A 51 13.36 8.73 20.15
CA ASP A 51 13.66 9.53 21.33
C ASP A 51 14.17 8.66 22.49
N GLU A 52 13.64 7.45 22.67
CA GLU A 52 14.15 6.41 23.59
C GLU A 52 15.60 6.02 23.26
N VAL A 53 15.90 5.78 21.99
CA VAL A 53 17.28 5.50 21.53
C VAL A 53 18.20 6.69 21.80
N ARG A 54 17.71 7.93 21.63
CA ARG A 54 18.50 9.16 21.88
C ARG A 54 18.69 9.46 23.36
N SER A 55 17.72 9.14 24.20
CA SER A 55 17.80 9.33 25.65
C SER A 55 18.59 8.21 26.35
N GLY A 56 18.93 7.14 25.63
CA GLY A 56 19.60 5.96 26.20
C GLY A 56 18.65 5.11 27.05
N THR A 57 17.35 5.33 26.94
CA THR A 57 16.31 4.58 27.66
C THR A 57 15.83 3.47 26.75
N LEU A 58 16.63 2.41 26.62
CA LEU A 58 16.18 1.18 25.98
C LEU A 58 15.55 0.33 27.09
N ASP A 59 14.22 0.44 27.27
CA ASP A 59 13.51 -0.52 28.11
C ASP A 59 13.28 -1.80 27.25
N GLU A 60 13.90 -2.91 27.67
CA GLU A 60 13.72 -4.27 27.11
C GLU A 60 12.31 -4.82 27.33
#